data_AF-A0A7D4U8P9-F1
#
_entry.id   AF-A0A7D4U8P9-F1
#
_cell.length_a   1.000
_cell.length_b   1.000
_cell.length_c   1.000
_cell.angle_alpha   90.00
_cell.angle_beta   90.00
_cell.angle_gamma   90.00
#
_symmetry.space_group_name_H-M   'P 1'
#
loop_
_entity.id
_entity.type
_entity.pdbx_description
1 polymer ?
#
loop_
_entity_poly.entity_id
_entity_poly.type
_entity_poly.pdbx_seq_one_letter_code
_entity_poly.pdbx_strand_id
1 'polypeptide(L)'
;MANEPIIQSEGLTKRFTVKKKTVEAVTDLTFEVARGELVAFLGPNGAGKSTSLRMLTTLIPPTSGTARVVGHDILRAPADVRARIGYVGQLTSGSFSQRVRDELLSQGAFYGMSKAASKTRAEALIESLDLAPFATRSVQQLSGGQKRRLDIALGLMHAPPLLFLDEPSTGLDPQSRANLWQHILDLRAQHGTTVFLTTHYLEEADRYAERVMVMDKGRVIADDTAARLKADLAGDLLTLGFETEVDAARAVTVVQGLTDRPVTAAGAAVTVTAPDGDALLPRAVRALDAAGLQVATATGIPPTLDDVFLALTGRTLREAGEGEAPDEETETEVDAAGAASRADDTSAEKTGANR
;
A
#
# COMPACT_ATOMS: atom_id res chain seq x y z
N MET A 1 2.11 6.63 -30.94
CA MET A 1 0.97 7.11 -30.14
C MET A 1 1.52 7.36 -28.75
N ALA A 2 1.36 8.58 -28.21
CA ALA A 2 1.85 8.89 -26.86
C ALA A 2 1.29 7.86 -25.87
N ASN A 3 2.14 7.41 -24.94
CA ASN A 3 1.83 6.33 -24.00
C ASN A 3 0.74 6.81 -23.04
N GLU A 4 -0.53 6.60 -23.39
CA GLU A 4 -1.67 7.02 -22.57
C GLU A 4 -1.58 6.34 -21.19
N PRO A 5 -1.63 7.10 -20.09
CA PRO A 5 -1.54 6.56 -18.74
C PRO A 5 -2.68 5.59 -18.46
N ILE A 6 -2.39 4.57 -17.65
CA ILE A 6 -3.36 3.53 -17.28
C ILE A 6 -4.27 3.96 -16.13
N ILE A 7 -3.81 4.91 -15.31
CA ILE A 7 -4.62 5.62 -14.32
C ILE A 7 -4.39 7.11 -14.50
N GLN A 8 -5.48 7.88 -14.52
CA GLN A 8 -5.47 9.34 -14.41
C GLN A 8 -6.50 9.74 -13.36
N SER A 9 -6.14 10.60 -12.43
CA SER A 9 -7.07 11.22 -11.51
C SER A 9 -6.86 12.73 -11.45
N GLU A 10 -7.96 13.46 -11.34
CA GLU A 10 -7.96 14.91 -11.22
C GLU A 10 -8.92 15.31 -10.10
N GLY A 11 -8.38 15.90 -9.04
CA GLY A 11 -9.15 16.41 -7.90
C GLY A 11 -9.98 15.37 -7.16
N LEU A 12 -9.62 14.09 -7.25
CA LEU A 12 -10.44 12.99 -6.75
C LEU A 12 -10.57 13.08 -5.23
N THR A 13 -11.80 13.21 -4.74
CA THR A 13 -12.07 13.55 -3.33
C THR A 13 -13.16 12.64 -2.77
N LYS A 14 -12.99 12.15 -1.54
CA LYS A 14 -14.00 11.38 -0.81
C LYS A 14 -14.26 11.98 0.57
N ARG A 15 -15.52 12.30 0.81
CA ARG A 15 -16.06 12.69 2.11
C ARG A 15 -17.04 11.64 2.61
N PHE A 16 -16.93 11.29 3.89
CA PHE A 16 -17.89 10.45 4.60
C PHE A 16 -18.59 11.29 5.67
N THR A 17 -19.90 11.17 5.79
CA THR A 17 -20.66 11.85 6.84
C THR A 17 -21.18 10.81 7.82
N VAL A 18 -20.68 10.84 9.06
CA VAL A 18 -21.07 9.93 10.15
C VAL A 18 -21.54 10.75 11.34
N LYS A 19 -22.74 10.47 11.85
CA LYS A 19 -23.32 11.14 13.04
C LYS A 19 -23.16 12.69 13.01
N LYS A 20 -23.43 13.31 11.84
CA LYS A 20 -23.30 14.76 11.54
C LYS A 20 -21.88 15.33 11.47
N LYS A 21 -20.83 14.52 11.62
CA LYS A 21 -19.45 14.92 11.33
C LYS A 21 -19.11 14.49 9.90
N THR A 22 -18.53 15.40 9.13
CA THR A 22 -17.99 15.09 7.81
C THR A 22 -16.49 14.90 7.92
N VAL A 23 -16.01 13.72 7.55
CA VAL A 23 -14.60 13.36 7.49
C VAL A 23 -14.17 13.36 6.03
N GLU A 24 -13.13 14.12 5.71
CA GLU A 24 -12.49 14.09 4.40
C GLU A 24 -11.45 12.97 4.40
N ALA A 25 -11.82 11.81 3.86
CA ALA A 25 -10.93 10.65 3.84
C ALA A 25 -9.87 10.74 2.74
N VAL A 26 -10.19 11.42 1.63
CA VAL A 26 -9.27 11.71 0.53
C VAL A 26 -9.61 13.09 -0.01
N THR A 27 -8.62 13.95 -0.21
CA THR A 27 -8.83 15.32 -0.70
C THR A 27 -7.85 15.63 -1.82
N ASP A 28 -8.38 16.04 -2.97
CA ASP A 28 -7.62 16.52 -4.12
C ASP A 28 -6.54 15.54 -4.63
N LEU A 29 -6.93 14.27 -4.80
CA LEU A 29 -6.02 13.25 -5.31
C LEU A 29 -5.86 13.38 -6.82
N THR A 30 -4.73 13.96 -7.24
CA THR A 30 -4.37 14.23 -8.63
C THR A 30 -3.05 13.55 -8.98
N PHE A 31 -3.07 12.56 -9.86
CA PHE A 31 -1.87 11.85 -10.32
C PHE A 31 -2.13 11.07 -11.61
N GLU A 32 -1.05 10.65 -12.27
CA GLU A 32 -1.08 9.74 -13.41
C GLU A 32 -0.12 8.57 -13.18
N VAL A 33 -0.49 7.39 -13.69
CA VAL A 33 0.36 6.18 -13.66
C VAL A 33 0.53 5.67 -15.08
N ALA A 34 1.76 5.45 -15.50
CA ALA A 34 2.03 4.89 -16.82
C ALA A 34 1.81 3.37 -16.84
N ARG A 35 1.59 2.83 -18.04
CA ARG A 35 1.47 1.38 -18.24
C ARG A 35 2.77 0.68 -17.85
N GLY A 36 2.61 -0.40 -17.09
CA GLY A 36 3.69 -1.26 -16.65
C GLY A 36 4.29 -0.84 -15.32
N GLU A 37 4.06 0.36 -14.79
CA GLU A 37 4.65 0.82 -13.53
C GLU A 37 4.25 -0.06 -12.32
N LEU A 38 5.15 -0.15 -11.34
CA LEU A 38 4.85 -0.63 -9.99
C LEU A 38 4.80 0.55 -9.02
N VAL A 39 3.59 0.96 -8.64
CA VAL A 39 3.35 2.15 -7.82
C VAL A 39 2.82 1.76 -6.44
N ALA A 40 3.36 2.39 -5.39
CA ALA A 40 2.90 2.20 -4.02
C ALA A 40 2.36 3.51 -3.42
N PHE A 41 1.13 3.46 -2.90
CA PHE A 41 0.69 4.41 -1.87
C PHE A 41 1.27 3.98 -0.52
N LEU A 42 2.11 4.84 0.04
CA LEU A 42 2.74 4.64 1.34
C LEU A 42 2.16 5.64 2.34
N GLY A 43 1.76 5.20 3.51
CA GLY A 43 1.21 6.10 4.53
C GLY A 43 0.71 5.34 5.75
N PRO A 44 0.43 6.03 6.87
CA PRO A 44 -0.10 5.39 8.07
C PRO A 44 -1.53 4.89 7.85
N ASN A 45 -2.06 4.16 8.83
CA ASN A 45 -3.48 3.82 8.87
C ASN A 45 -4.31 5.12 8.90
N GLY A 46 -5.45 5.12 8.22
CA GLY A 46 -6.29 6.33 8.11
C GLY A 46 -5.81 7.39 7.10
N ALA A 47 -4.64 7.23 6.46
CA ALA A 47 -4.14 8.19 5.47
C ALA A 47 -4.95 8.32 4.16
N GLY A 48 -6.00 7.50 3.97
CA GLY A 48 -6.85 7.52 2.77
C GLY A 48 -6.46 6.52 1.67
N LYS A 49 -5.46 5.66 1.90
CA LYS A 49 -4.94 4.68 0.93
C LYS A 49 -6.03 3.74 0.38
N SER A 50 -6.67 2.96 1.25
CA SER A 50 -7.72 2.00 0.85
C SER A 50 -8.96 2.70 0.29
N THR A 51 -9.30 3.90 0.80
CA THR A 51 -10.38 4.73 0.25
C THR A 51 -10.08 5.15 -1.19
N SER A 52 -8.83 5.54 -1.48
CA SER A 52 -8.37 5.90 -2.82
C SER A 52 -8.49 4.73 -3.79
N LEU A 53 -8.00 3.54 -3.40
CA LEU A 53 -8.13 2.32 -4.20
C LEU A 53 -9.59 1.94 -4.45
N ARG A 54 -10.46 2.03 -3.45
CA ARG A 54 -11.90 1.74 -3.60
C ARG A 54 -12.59 2.71 -4.56
N MET A 55 -12.16 3.97 -4.63
CA MET A 55 -12.66 4.90 -5.65
C MET A 55 -12.20 4.51 -7.05
N LEU A 56 -10.89 4.28 -7.23
CA LEU A 56 -10.30 3.90 -8.52
C LEU A 56 -10.85 2.57 -9.05
N THR A 57 -11.21 1.65 -8.15
CA THR A 57 -11.79 0.34 -8.48
C THR A 57 -13.30 0.34 -8.59
N THR A 58 -13.96 1.51 -8.52
CA THR A 58 -15.41 1.71 -8.63
C THR A 58 -16.24 1.11 -7.47
N LEU A 59 -15.60 0.67 -6.39
CA LEU A 59 -16.27 0.10 -5.21
C LEU A 59 -17.00 1.17 -4.40
N ILE A 60 -16.49 2.40 -4.39
CA ILE A 60 -17.17 3.56 -3.83
C ILE A 60 -17.11 4.72 -4.82
N PRO A 61 -18.18 5.52 -4.97
CA PRO A 61 -18.11 6.71 -5.79
C PRO A 61 -17.32 7.81 -5.07
N PRO A 62 -16.49 8.60 -5.79
CA PRO A 62 -15.96 9.85 -5.27
C PRO A 62 -17.08 10.83 -4.91
N THR A 63 -16.80 11.74 -3.98
CA THR A 63 -17.66 12.89 -3.69
C THR A 63 -17.50 13.99 -4.74
N SER A 64 -16.29 14.17 -5.28
CA SER A 64 -15.98 15.10 -6.36
C SER A 64 -14.68 14.68 -7.06
N GLY A 65 -14.37 15.35 -8.19
CA GLY A 65 -13.23 15.02 -9.04
C GLY A 65 -13.56 13.97 -10.08
N THR A 66 -12.58 13.62 -10.90
CA THR A 66 -12.72 12.64 -11.97
C THR A 66 -11.54 11.67 -11.98
N ALA A 67 -11.76 10.47 -12.51
CA ALA A 67 -10.68 9.54 -12.77
C ALA A 67 -11.00 8.65 -13.97
N ARG A 68 -9.94 8.29 -14.71
CA ARG A 68 -9.96 7.29 -15.78
C ARG A 68 -9.03 6.14 -15.40
N VAL A 69 -9.52 4.93 -15.54
CA VAL A 69 -8.79 3.69 -15.23
C VAL A 69 -8.92 2.76 -16.42
N VAL A 70 -7.78 2.34 -16.97
CA VAL A 70 -7.66 1.55 -18.21
C VAL A 70 -8.45 2.21 -19.37
N GLY A 71 -8.38 3.54 -19.48
CA GLY A 71 -9.07 4.32 -20.51
C GLY A 71 -10.56 4.58 -20.27
N HIS A 72 -11.14 4.06 -19.18
CA HIS A 72 -12.56 4.20 -18.87
C HIS A 72 -12.80 5.11 -17.66
N ASP A 73 -13.79 5.98 -17.75
CA ASP A 73 -14.20 6.85 -16.65
C ASP A 73 -14.88 6.03 -15.54
N ILE A 74 -14.44 6.22 -14.28
CA ILE A 74 -14.89 5.42 -13.14
C ILE A 74 -16.37 5.64 -12.74
N LEU A 75 -16.97 6.76 -13.14
CA LEU A 75 -18.37 7.09 -12.88
C LEU A 75 -19.27 6.75 -14.06
N ARG A 76 -18.80 6.97 -15.29
CA ARG A 76 -19.60 6.79 -16.52
C ARG A 76 -19.55 5.36 -17.06
N ALA A 77 -18.44 4.65 -16.87
CA ALA A 77 -18.23 3.30 -17.40
C ALA A 77 -17.66 2.33 -16.34
N PRO A 78 -18.27 2.21 -15.13
CA PRO A 78 -17.69 1.44 -14.04
C PRO A 78 -17.61 -0.06 -14.33
N ALA A 79 -18.54 -0.61 -15.13
CA ALA A 79 -18.49 -2.02 -15.53
C ALA A 79 -17.30 -2.32 -16.45
N ASP A 80 -16.96 -1.39 -17.35
CA ASP A 80 -15.81 -1.52 -18.23
C ASP A 80 -14.48 -1.44 -17.48
N VAL A 81 -14.42 -0.60 -16.43
CA VAL A 81 -13.28 -0.56 -15.50
C VAL A 81 -13.15 -1.91 -14.80
N ARG A 82 -14.20 -2.41 -14.14
CA ARG A 82 -14.15 -3.70 -13.39
C ARG A 82 -13.81 -4.90 -14.25
N ALA A 83 -14.23 -4.92 -15.52
CA ALA A 83 -13.90 -6.00 -16.45
C ALA A 83 -12.40 -6.06 -16.83
N ARG A 84 -11.63 -5.02 -16.51
CA ARG A 84 -10.23 -4.83 -16.95
C ARG A 84 -9.26 -4.63 -15.79
N ILE A 85 -9.71 -4.71 -14.55
CA ILE A 85 -8.85 -4.57 -13.37
C ILE A 85 -8.97 -5.80 -12.47
N GLY A 86 -7.84 -6.21 -11.90
CA GLY A 86 -7.84 -7.07 -10.73
C GLY A 86 -7.87 -6.21 -9.48
N TYR A 87 -8.64 -6.61 -8.46
CA TYR A 87 -8.61 -5.97 -7.15
C TYR A 87 -8.51 -7.04 -6.06
N VAL A 88 -7.48 -6.91 -5.23
CA VAL A 88 -7.24 -7.76 -4.07
C VAL A 88 -7.37 -6.90 -2.83
N GLY A 89 -8.52 -6.95 -2.17
CA GLY A 89 -8.79 -6.19 -0.94
C GLY A 89 -8.08 -6.77 0.29
N GLN A 90 -8.17 -6.11 1.44
CA GLN A 90 -7.59 -6.62 2.70
C GLN A 90 -8.24 -7.93 3.21
N LEU A 91 -9.55 -8.10 2.98
CA LEU A 91 -10.28 -9.32 3.35
C LEU A 91 -10.19 -10.37 2.22
N THR A 92 -10.06 -11.63 2.60
CA THR A 92 -10.06 -12.77 1.66
C THR A 92 -11.34 -12.79 0.84
N SER A 93 -11.21 -12.88 -0.47
CA SER A 93 -12.33 -12.74 -1.42
C SER A 93 -12.99 -14.09 -1.79
N GLY A 94 -12.42 -15.21 -1.34
CA GLY A 94 -12.86 -16.55 -1.73
C GLY A 94 -14.03 -17.13 -0.91
N SER A 95 -14.84 -17.97 -1.57
CA SER A 95 -15.86 -18.78 -0.89
C SER A 95 -15.21 -19.77 0.07
N PHE A 96 -15.48 -19.59 1.35
CA PHE A 96 -14.86 -20.35 2.44
C PHE A 96 -15.01 -21.88 2.30
N SER A 97 -16.10 -22.37 1.71
CA SER A 97 -16.38 -23.81 1.58
C SER A 97 -15.93 -24.44 0.25
N GLN A 98 -15.58 -23.65 -0.77
CA GLN A 98 -15.16 -24.18 -2.08
C GLN A 98 -13.72 -24.66 -2.07
N ARG A 99 -13.38 -25.55 -3.01
CA ARG A 99 -11.99 -25.94 -3.26
C ARG A 99 -11.25 -24.86 -4.02
N VAL A 100 -9.95 -24.72 -3.78
CA VAL A 100 -9.09 -23.72 -4.44
C VAL A 100 -9.25 -23.72 -5.96
N ARG A 101 -9.18 -24.89 -6.59
CA ARG A 101 -9.35 -25.02 -8.05
C ARG A 101 -10.76 -24.62 -8.49
N ASP A 102 -11.79 -25.04 -7.75
CA ASP A 102 -13.18 -24.77 -8.09
C ASP A 102 -13.50 -23.27 -7.97
N GLU A 103 -12.89 -22.58 -7.01
CA GLU A 103 -12.99 -21.13 -6.84
C GLU A 103 -12.41 -20.39 -8.06
N LEU A 104 -11.23 -20.78 -8.54
CA LEU A 104 -10.62 -20.19 -9.74
C LEU A 104 -11.48 -20.43 -10.99
N LEU A 105 -12.01 -21.64 -11.16
CA LEU A 105 -12.90 -21.95 -12.28
C LEU A 105 -14.18 -21.10 -12.24
N SER A 106 -14.76 -20.92 -11.05
CA SER A 106 -15.94 -20.07 -10.83
C SER A 106 -15.65 -18.62 -11.15
N GLN A 107 -14.50 -18.10 -10.71
CA GLN A 107 -14.05 -16.75 -11.02
C GLN A 107 -13.91 -16.53 -12.53
N GLY A 108 -13.29 -17.46 -13.26
CA GLY A 108 -13.21 -17.37 -14.72
C GLY A 108 -14.59 -17.34 -15.38
N ALA A 109 -15.56 -18.11 -14.87
CA ALA A 109 -16.93 -18.10 -15.37
C ALA A 109 -17.64 -16.75 -15.10
N PHE A 110 -17.41 -16.09 -13.97
CA PHE A 110 -17.95 -14.75 -13.69
C PHE A 110 -17.43 -13.69 -14.66
N TYR A 111 -16.21 -13.84 -15.17
CA TYR A 111 -15.66 -13.00 -16.24
C TYR A 111 -16.02 -13.48 -17.66
N GLY A 112 -16.94 -14.44 -17.81
CA GLY A 112 -17.42 -14.91 -19.10
C GLY A 112 -16.42 -15.77 -19.88
N MET A 113 -15.38 -16.29 -19.23
CA MET A 113 -14.40 -17.16 -19.88
C MET A 113 -15.01 -18.53 -20.22
N SER A 114 -14.59 -19.11 -21.34
CA SER A 114 -14.99 -20.49 -21.67
C SER A 114 -14.42 -21.49 -20.67
N LYS A 115 -15.10 -22.63 -20.46
CA LYS A 115 -14.63 -23.68 -19.55
C LYS A 115 -13.19 -24.14 -19.84
N ALA A 116 -12.82 -24.24 -21.12
CA ALA A 116 -11.47 -24.59 -21.53
C ALA A 116 -10.45 -23.50 -21.15
N ALA A 117 -10.76 -22.24 -21.45
CA ALA A 117 -9.91 -21.10 -21.11
C ALA A 117 -9.74 -20.94 -19.59
N SER A 118 -10.84 -21.04 -18.83
CA SER A 118 -10.81 -21.00 -17.36
C SER A 118 -9.94 -22.11 -16.79
N LYS A 119 -10.05 -23.34 -17.31
CA LYS A 119 -9.22 -24.46 -16.85
C LYS A 119 -7.74 -24.23 -17.13
N THR A 120 -7.38 -23.85 -18.36
CA THR A 120 -5.99 -23.59 -18.72
C THR A 120 -5.39 -22.46 -17.86
N ARG A 121 -6.13 -21.37 -17.68
CA ARG A 121 -5.67 -20.23 -16.89
C ARG A 121 -5.58 -20.55 -15.39
N ALA A 122 -6.55 -21.31 -14.86
CA ALA A 122 -6.54 -21.74 -13.47
C ALA A 122 -5.32 -22.62 -13.15
N GLU A 123 -4.99 -23.61 -13.99
CA GLU A 123 -3.80 -24.45 -13.76
C GLU A 123 -2.51 -23.63 -13.84
N ALA A 124 -2.39 -22.71 -14.80
CA ALA A 124 -1.23 -21.81 -14.88
C ALA A 124 -1.07 -20.95 -13.62
N LEU A 125 -2.19 -20.41 -13.08
CA LEU A 125 -2.15 -19.62 -11.85
C LEU A 125 -1.85 -20.48 -10.62
N ILE A 126 -2.39 -21.70 -10.54
CA ILE A 126 -2.12 -22.67 -9.48
C ILE A 126 -0.63 -22.99 -9.41
N GLU A 127 0.02 -23.16 -10.57
CA GLU A 127 1.45 -23.41 -10.66
C GLU A 127 2.26 -22.16 -10.30
N SER A 128 1.99 -21.02 -10.92
CA SER A 128 2.75 -19.77 -10.72
C SER A 128 2.72 -19.21 -9.29
N LEU A 129 1.68 -19.55 -8.52
CA LEU A 129 1.48 -19.08 -7.15
C LEU A 129 1.71 -20.19 -6.11
N ASP A 130 2.33 -21.30 -6.50
CA ASP A 130 2.67 -22.43 -5.61
C ASP A 130 1.44 -22.94 -4.82
N LEU A 131 0.29 -23.03 -5.49
CA LEU A 131 -0.99 -23.50 -4.94
C LEU A 131 -1.28 -24.96 -5.27
N ALA A 132 -0.47 -25.62 -6.10
CA ALA A 132 -0.69 -27.00 -6.54
C ALA A 132 -0.94 -28.01 -5.39
N PRO A 133 -0.19 -27.99 -4.27
CA PRO A 133 -0.43 -28.89 -3.14
C PRO A 133 -1.79 -28.68 -2.44
N PHE A 134 -2.43 -27.54 -2.68
CA PHE A 134 -3.65 -27.11 -2.03
C PHE A 134 -4.85 -27.03 -2.98
N ALA A 135 -4.66 -27.32 -4.27
CA ALA A 135 -5.68 -27.16 -5.32
C ALA A 135 -6.99 -27.91 -5.01
N THR A 136 -6.92 -29.03 -4.30
CA THR A 136 -8.07 -29.87 -3.91
C THR A 136 -8.58 -29.62 -2.49
N ARG A 137 -7.90 -28.78 -1.70
CA ARG A 137 -8.33 -28.38 -0.35
C ARG A 137 -9.38 -27.29 -0.43
N SER A 138 -10.19 -27.15 0.61
CA SER A 138 -11.11 -26.01 0.72
C SER A 138 -10.37 -24.73 1.11
N VAL A 139 -10.91 -23.57 0.73
CA VAL A 139 -10.31 -22.26 1.05
C VAL A 139 -10.18 -22.04 2.56
N GLN A 140 -11.13 -22.54 3.37
CA GLN A 140 -11.04 -22.51 4.84
C GLN A 140 -9.80 -23.21 5.41
N GLN A 141 -9.31 -24.27 4.75
CA GLN A 141 -8.17 -25.05 5.20
C GLN A 141 -6.81 -24.40 4.90
N LEU A 142 -6.81 -23.27 4.18
CA LEU A 142 -5.60 -22.55 3.83
C LEU A 142 -5.10 -21.68 4.99
N SER A 143 -3.78 -21.58 5.13
CA SER A 143 -3.14 -20.57 5.98
C SER A 143 -3.36 -19.15 5.43
N GLY A 144 -3.10 -18.11 6.23
CA GLY A 144 -3.24 -16.72 5.79
C GLY A 144 -2.44 -16.41 4.51
N GLY A 145 -1.17 -16.81 4.45
CA GLY A 145 -0.34 -16.64 3.25
C GLY A 145 -0.80 -17.46 2.04
N GLN A 146 -1.38 -18.64 2.25
CA GLN A 146 -1.99 -19.43 1.18
C GLN A 146 -3.27 -18.78 0.64
N LYS A 147 -4.13 -18.25 1.53
CA LYS A 147 -5.32 -17.47 1.14
C LYS A 147 -4.93 -16.24 0.34
N ARG A 148 -3.86 -15.54 0.75
CA ARG A 148 -3.39 -14.35 0.04
C ARG A 148 -2.93 -14.66 -1.39
N ARG A 149 -2.19 -15.75 -1.56
CA ARG A 149 -1.78 -16.23 -2.91
C ARG A 149 -3.00 -16.61 -3.75
N LEU A 150 -4.02 -17.23 -3.16
CA LEU A 150 -5.29 -17.48 -3.85
C LEU A 150 -6.01 -16.18 -4.23
N ASP A 151 -6.09 -15.17 -3.35
CA ASP A 151 -6.73 -13.90 -3.67
C ASP A 151 -6.04 -13.21 -4.88
N ILE A 152 -4.71 -13.26 -4.94
CA ILE A 152 -3.96 -12.78 -6.11
C ILE A 152 -4.31 -13.60 -7.37
N ALA A 153 -4.37 -14.93 -7.26
CA ALA A 153 -4.78 -15.80 -8.37
C ALA A 153 -6.17 -15.41 -8.90
N LEU A 154 -7.13 -15.17 -8.00
CA LEU A 154 -8.49 -14.76 -8.34
C LEU A 154 -8.53 -13.40 -9.04
N GLY A 155 -7.71 -12.44 -8.58
CA GLY A 155 -7.55 -11.13 -9.23
C GLY A 155 -6.97 -11.22 -10.64
N LEU A 156 -6.22 -12.28 -10.95
CA LEU A 156 -5.52 -12.47 -12.22
C LEU A 156 -6.20 -13.43 -13.20
N MET A 157 -7.33 -14.04 -12.80
CA MET A 157 -8.05 -15.02 -13.62
C MET A 157 -8.39 -14.50 -15.01
N HIS A 158 -8.82 -13.24 -15.12
CA HIS A 158 -9.19 -12.61 -16.40
C HIS A 158 -8.04 -11.84 -17.07
N ALA A 159 -6.79 -12.04 -16.61
CA ALA A 159 -5.58 -11.41 -17.13
C ALA A 159 -5.65 -9.87 -17.27
N PRO A 160 -5.93 -9.14 -16.17
CA PRO A 160 -6.08 -7.70 -16.23
C PRO A 160 -4.75 -6.99 -16.56
N PRO A 161 -4.78 -5.89 -17.35
CA PRO A 161 -3.63 -5.01 -17.55
C PRO A 161 -3.24 -4.21 -16.29
N LEU A 162 -4.13 -4.12 -15.29
CA LEU A 162 -3.92 -3.39 -14.05
C LEU A 162 -4.40 -4.21 -12.84
N LEU A 163 -3.52 -4.42 -11.87
CA LEU A 163 -3.80 -5.11 -10.62
C LEU A 163 -3.68 -4.13 -9.44
N PHE A 164 -4.77 -3.98 -8.69
CA PHE A 164 -4.80 -3.24 -7.43
C PHE A 164 -4.63 -4.19 -6.24
N LEU A 165 -3.70 -3.87 -5.34
CA LEU A 165 -3.43 -4.65 -4.12
C LEU A 165 -3.59 -3.76 -2.88
N ASP A 166 -4.64 -3.97 -2.11
CA ASP A 166 -4.86 -3.23 -0.86
C ASP A 166 -4.19 -3.96 0.30
N GLU A 167 -3.03 -3.47 0.71
CA GLU A 167 -2.14 -4.03 1.72
C GLU A 167 -1.87 -5.54 1.53
N PRO A 168 -1.15 -5.93 0.46
CA PRO A 168 -0.96 -7.33 0.06
C PRO A 168 -0.34 -8.22 1.15
N SER A 169 0.50 -7.67 2.01
CA SER A 169 1.33 -8.43 2.94
C SER A 169 0.92 -8.34 4.41
N THR A 170 -0.13 -7.58 4.73
CA THR A 170 -0.59 -7.38 6.11
C THR A 170 -0.95 -8.72 6.76
N GLY A 171 -0.45 -8.93 7.98
CA GLY A 171 -0.67 -10.17 8.74
C GLY A 171 0.13 -11.38 8.28
N LEU A 172 1.04 -11.24 7.30
CA LEU A 172 1.95 -12.30 6.89
C LEU A 172 3.27 -12.25 7.68
N ASP A 173 3.80 -13.44 7.99
CA ASP A 173 5.16 -13.59 8.51
C ASP A 173 6.21 -13.17 7.44
N PRO A 174 7.46 -12.89 7.84
CA PRO A 174 8.48 -12.39 6.92
C PRO A 174 8.74 -13.28 5.70
N GLN A 175 8.71 -14.60 5.87
CA GLN A 175 8.96 -15.53 4.77
C GLN A 175 7.78 -15.56 3.80
N SER A 176 6.55 -15.65 4.30
CA SER A 176 5.34 -15.59 3.47
C SER A 176 5.23 -14.28 2.71
N ARG A 177 5.63 -13.15 3.32
CA ARG A 177 5.67 -11.83 2.67
C ARG A 177 6.68 -11.80 1.52
N ALA A 178 7.91 -12.25 1.75
CA ALA A 178 8.94 -12.28 0.70
C ALA A 178 8.50 -13.15 -0.48
N ASN A 179 7.90 -14.30 -0.20
CA ASN A 179 7.36 -15.18 -1.24
C ASN A 179 6.23 -14.50 -2.03
N LEU A 180 5.30 -13.82 -1.36
CA LEU A 180 4.22 -13.07 -2.01
C LEU A 180 4.76 -12.03 -3.00
N TRP A 181 5.77 -11.27 -2.58
CA TRP A 181 6.41 -10.26 -3.42
C TRP A 181 7.10 -10.88 -4.63
N GLN A 182 7.79 -12.00 -4.46
CA GLN A 182 8.40 -12.71 -5.59
C GLN A 182 7.33 -13.06 -6.63
N HIS A 183 6.20 -13.61 -6.20
CA HIS A 183 5.10 -13.90 -7.13
C HIS A 183 4.56 -12.64 -7.83
N ILE A 184 4.36 -11.53 -7.11
CA ILE A 184 3.89 -10.26 -7.70
C ILE A 184 4.86 -9.78 -8.79
N LEU A 185 6.17 -9.83 -8.52
CA LEU A 185 7.20 -9.41 -9.46
C LEU A 185 7.29 -10.33 -10.68
N ASP A 186 7.22 -11.65 -10.47
CA ASP A 186 7.25 -12.63 -11.56
C ASP A 186 6.03 -12.47 -12.47
N LEU A 187 4.84 -12.29 -11.89
CA LEU A 187 3.61 -12.04 -12.62
C LEU A 187 3.67 -10.76 -13.45
N ARG A 188 4.20 -9.67 -12.86
CA ARG A 188 4.42 -8.42 -13.58
C ARG A 188 5.39 -8.62 -14.75
N ALA A 189 6.51 -9.28 -14.52
CA ALA A 189 7.53 -9.53 -15.56
C ALA A 189 6.97 -10.38 -16.72
N GLN A 190 6.16 -11.39 -16.41
CA GLN A 190 5.58 -12.30 -17.41
C GLN A 190 4.45 -11.67 -18.23
N HIS A 191 3.66 -10.76 -17.63
CA HIS A 191 2.43 -10.26 -18.25
C HIS A 191 2.45 -8.77 -18.60
N GLY A 192 3.48 -8.02 -18.18
CA GLY A 192 3.53 -6.57 -18.34
C GLY A 192 2.40 -5.85 -17.58
N THR A 193 1.83 -6.50 -16.56
CA THR A 193 0.73 -5.97 -15.75
C THR A 193 1.23 -4.78 -14.94
N THR A 194 0.48 -3.68 -14.97
CA THR A 194 0.70 -2.55 -14.06
C THR A 194 0.23 -2.96 -12.68
N VAL A 195 1.01 -2.69 -11.64
CA VAL A 195 0.63 -3.01 -10.26
C VAL A 195 0.54 -1.73 -9.45
N PHE A 196 -0.60 -1.52 -8.82
CA PHE A 196 -0.84 -0.41 -7.92
C PHE A 196 -1.18 -0.97 -6.54
N LEU A 197 -0.41 -0.63 -5.52
CA LEU A 197 -0.62 -1.17 -4.17
C LEU A 197 -0.67 -0.10 -3.09
N THR A 198 -1.25 -0.47 -1.96
CA THR A 198 -1.16 0.29 -0.72
C THR A 198 -0.28 -0.50 0.25
N THR A 199 0.56 0.20 1.00
CA THR A 199 1.30 -0.40 2.11
C THR A 199 1.54 0.63 3.20
N HIS A 200 1.67 0.16 4.42
CA HIS A 200 2.23 0.93 5.54
C HIS A 200 3.63 0.43 5.91
N TYR A 201 4.17 -0.56 5.19
CA TYR A 201 5.51 -1.08 5.38
C TYR A 201 6.50 -0.34 4.48
N LEU A 202 7.36 0.47 5.10
CA LEU A 202 8.39 1.24 4.42
C LEU A 202 9.32 0.37 3.57
N GLU A 203 9.74 -0.77 4.10
CA GLU A 203 10.64 -1.71 3.42
C GLU A 203 10.06 -2.23 2.09
N GLU A 204 8.74 -2.35 2.00
CA GLU A 204 8.08 -2.83 0.79
C GLU A 204 8.06 -1.78 -0.31
N ALA A 205 7.69 -0.55 0.07
CA ALA A 205 7.72 0.59 -0.83
C ALA A 205 9.15 0.87 -1.31
N ASP A 206 10.14 0.81 -0.41
CA ASP A 206 11.53 1.08 -0.74
C ASP A 206 12.15 0.01 -1.65
N ARG A 207 11.86 -1.27 -1.37
CA ARG A 207 12.51 -2.39 -2.07
C ARG A 207 11.86 -2.74 -3.41
N TYR A 208 10.54 -2.61 -3.51
CA TYR A 208 9.80 -3.19 -4.64
C TYR A 208 9.10 -2.15 -5.52
N ALA A 209 8.76 -0.96 -5.00
CA ALA A 209 8.09 0.06 -5.80
C ALA A 209 9.09 0.83 -6.67
N GLU A 210 8.67 1.06 -7.92
CA GLU A 210 9.40 1.94 -8.84
C GLU A 210 9.08 3.41 -8.54
N ARG A 211 7.88 3.67 -8.03
CA ARG A 211 7.40 4.99 -7.62
C ARG A 211 6.60 4.89 -6.34
N VAL A 212 6.87 5.80 -5.41
CA VAL A 212 6.23 5.86 -4.09
C VAL A 212 5.49 7.19 -3.98
N MET A 213 4.19 7.10 -3.76
CA MET A 213 3.32 8.22 -3.45
C MET A 213 3.04 8.20 -1.95
N VAL A 214 3.66 9.12 -1.22
CA VAL A 214 3.51 9.25 0.23
C VAL A 214 2.19 9.97 0.52
N MET A 215 1.33 9.34 1.32
CA MET A 215 0.03 9.85 1.73
C MET A 215 -0.02 10.15 3.22
N ASP A 216 -0.55 11.32 3.58
CA ASP A 216 -0.93 11.67 4.95
C ASP A 216 -2.26 12.44 4.91
N LYS A 217 -3.15 12.16 5.87
CA LYS A 217 -4.45 12.85 6.04
C LYS A 217 -5.24 13.04 4.74
N GLY A 218 -5.30 11.99 3.91
CA GLY A 218 -6.08 11.98 2.68
C GLY A 218 -5.44 12.68 1.48
N ARG A 219 -4.19 13.15 1.58
CA ARG A 219 -3.47 13.85 0.52
C ARG A 219 -2.18 13.15 0.17
N VAL A 220 -1.76 13.25 -1.10
CA VAL A 220 -0.40 12.91 -1.50
C VAL A 220 0.51 14.08 -1.14
N ILE A 221 1.51 13.82 -0.30
CA ILE A 221 2.46 14.82 0.22
C ILE A 221 3.83 14.73 -0.45
N ALA A 222 4.15 13.60 -1.08
CA ALA A 222 5.32 13.42 -1.92
C ALA A 222 5.09 12.32 -2.96
N ASP A 223 5.76 12.42 -4.10
CA ASP A 223 5.58 11.51 -5.23
C ASP A 223 6.86 11.46 -6.08
N ASP A 224 7.68 10.43 -5.86
CA ASP A 224 8.87 10.15 -6.67
C ASP A 224 9.33 8.70 -6.43
N THR A 225 10.45 8.31 -7.02
CA THR A 225 11.18 7.09 -6.65
C THR A 225 11.63 7.15 -5.18
N ALA A 226 11.68 6.01 -4.50
CA ALA A 226 12.12 5.96 -3.11
C ALA A 226 13.53 6.56 -2.90
N ALA A 227 14.43 6.35 -3.87
CA ALA A 227 15.79 6.91 -3.84
C ALA A 227 15.79 8.44 -3.88
N ARG A 228 14.98 9.06 -4.76
CA ARG A 228 14.89 10.53 -4.85
C ARG A 228 14.19 11.14 -3.66
N LEU A 229 13.12 10.53 -3.16
CA LEU A 229 12.47 10.95 -1.92
C LEU A 229 13.47 10.99 -0.76
N LYS A 230 14.26 9.92 -0.60
CA LYS A 230 15.32 9.80 0.41
C LYS A 230 16.39 10.88 0.29
N ALA A 231 16.91 11.09 -0.92
CA ALA A 231 17.97 12.06 -1.16
C ALA A 231 17.51 13.52 -0.97
N ASP A 232 16.33 13.87 -1.51
CA ASP A 232 15.86 15.26 -1.57
C ASP A 232 15.24 15.73 -0.26
N LEU A 233 14.57 14.83 0.49
CA LEU A 233 13.74 15.20 1.65
C LEU A 233 14.37 14.86 3.00
N ALA A 234 15.18 13.79 3.09
CA ALA A 234 15.82 13.39 4.33
C ALA A 234 17.33 13.65 4.31
N GLY A 235 18.06 13.06 3.35
CA GLY A 235 19.52 13.09 3.28
C GLY A 235 20.20 12.11 4.25
N ASP A 236 21.43 11.72 3.94
CA ASP A 236 22.26 10.80 4.72
C ASP A 236 22.68 11.42 6.05
N LEU A 237 22.55 10.66 7.14
CA LEU A 237 23.05 11.04 8.45
C LEU A 237 24.52 10.60 8.59
N LEU A 238 25.42 11.58 8.66
CA LEU A 238 26.82 11.35 8.96
C LEU A 238 27.08 11.58 10.45
N THR A 239 27.79 10.63 11.07
CA THR A 239 28.26 10.74 12.46
C THR A 239 29.77 10.53 12.51
N LEU A 240 30.49 11.52 13.02
CA LEU A 240 31.94 11.52 13.19
C LEU A 240 32.25 11.55 14.69
N GLY A 241 32.88 10.51 15.20
CA GLY A 241 33.29 10.39 16.60
C GLY A 241 34.74 10.81 16.80
N PHE A 242 35.00 11.45 17.94
CA PHE A 242 36.30 11.95 18.37
C PHE A 242 36.63 11.42 19.77
N GLU A 243 37.91 11.47 20.16
CA GLU A 243 38.31 11.07 21.52
C GLU A 243 37.84 12.05 22.59
N THR A 244 37.69 13.33 22.24
CA THR A 244 37.32 14.39 23.19
C THR A 244 36.19 15.27 22.66
N GLU A 245 35.38 15.81 23.57
CA GLU A 245 34.34 16.80 23.22
C GLU A 245 34.93 18.09 22.66
N VAL A 246 36.17 18.43 23.06
CA VAL A 246 36.90 19.61 22.57
C VAL A 246 37.21 19.46 21.08
N ASP A 247 37.65 18.27 20.66
CA ASP A 247 37.92 17.99 19.25
C ASP A 247 36.63 17.93 18.43
N ALA A 248 35.55 17.36 18.98
CA ALA A 248 34.24 17.38 18.34
C ALA A 248 33.73 18.82 18.13
N ALA A 249 33.85 19.70 19.14
CA ALA A 249 33.44 21.09 19.03
C ALA A 249 34.25 21.85 17.95
N ARG A 250 35.56 21.59 17.84
CA ARG A 250 36.40 22.15 16.77
C ARG A 250 36.02 21.61 15.39
N ALA A 251 35.69 20.32 15.33
CA ALA A 251 35.30 19.64 14.10
C ALA A 251 34.00 20.19 13.50
N VAL A 252 33.05 20.68 14.31
CA VAL A 252 31.82 21.34 13.81
C VAL A 252 32.15 22.43 12.81
N THR A 253 33.12 23.30 13.11
CA THR A 253 33.49 24.42 12.23
C THR A 253 34.06 23.93 10.89
N VAL A 254 34.85 22.86 10.93
CA VAL A 254 35.46 22.27 9.73
C VAL A 254 34.38 21.63 8.85
N VAL A 255 33.50 20.81 9.44
CA VAL A 255 32.43 20.12 8.71
C VAL A 255 31.39 21.11 8.19
N GLN A 256 31.07 22.16 8.95
CA GLN A 256 30.14 23.20 8.52
C GLN A 256 30.64 23.96 7.28
N GLY A 257 31.95 24.07 7.08
CA GLY A 257 32.53 24.64 5.86
C GLY A 257 32.38 23.78 4.61
N LEU A 258 31.90 22.53 4.74
CA LEU A 258 31.76 21.58 3.63
C LEU A 258 30.31 21.39 3.18
N THR A 259 29.34 21.92 3.93
CA THR A 259 27.90 21.70 3.70
C THR A 259 27.08 22.89 4.19
N ASP A 260 26.00 23.19 3.48
CA ASP A 260 25.02 24.23 3.86
C ASP A 260 24.03 23.74 4.93
N ARG A 261 24.09 22.46 5.28
CA ARG A 261 23.23 21.85 6.31
C ARG A 261 23.80 22.12 7.70
N PRO A 262 22.94 22.31 8.72
CA PRO A 262 23.39 22.57 10.07
C PRO A 262 24.17 21.37 10.61
N VAL A 263 25.38 21.63 11.11
CA VAL A 263 26.21 20.64 11.79
C VAL A 263 26.05 20.81 13.29
N THR A 264 25.75 19.73 13.99
CA THR A 264 25.59 19.73 15.45
C THR A 264 26.64 18.84 16.09
N ALA A 265 27.03 19.18 17.32
CA ALA A 265 27.83 18.30 18.16
C ALA A 265 27.04 17.90 19.40
N ALA A 266 27.17 16.65 19.80
CA ALA A 266 26.63 16.10 21.03
C ALA A 266 27.70 15.22 21.67
N GLY A 267 28.24 15.66 22.82
CA GLY A 267 29.39 15.02 23.45
C GLY A 267 30.60 15.01 22.52
N ALA A 268 31.23 13.84 22.36
CA ALA A 268 32.39 13.65 21.47
C ALA A 268 32.02 13.25 20.03
N ALA A 269 30.78 13.51 19.60
CA ALA A 269 30.30 13.20 18.25
C ALA A 269 29.80 14.45 17.52
N VAL A 270 30.08 14.52 16.22
CA VAL A 270 29.55 15.51 15.29
C VAL A 270 28.59 14.83 14.33
N THR A 271 27.40 15.41 14.19
CA THR A 271 26.34 14.90 13.31
C THR A 271 25.95 15.93 12.27
N VAL A 272 25.73 15.47 11.03
CA VAL A 272 25.18 16.28 9.95
C VAL A 272 24.33 15.43 9.03
N THR A 273 23.21 15.99 8.57
CA THR A 273 22.37 15.38 7.55
C THR A 273 22.64 16.05 6.21
N ALA A 274 23.00 15.29 5.18
CA ALA A 274 23.36 15.82 3.86
C ALA A 274 22.83 14.93 2.71
N PRO A 275 22.33 15.51 1.59
CA PRO A 275 21.83 14.72 0.44
C PRO A 275 22.87 13.77 -0.19
N ASP A 276 24.15 14.08 -0.03
CA ASP A 276 25.30 13.42 -0.65
C ASP A 276 26.29 12.93 0.42
N GLY A 277 25.80 12.30 1.49
CA GLY A 277 26.61 11.86 2.62
C GLY A 277 27.74 10.91 2.23
N ASP A 278 27.50 10.00 1.29
CA ASP A 278 28.52 9.08 0.76
C ASP A 278 29.72 9.83 0.14
N ALA A 279 29.49 11.02 -0.45
CA ALA A 279 30.54 11.86 -1.01
C ALA A 279 31.13 12.83 0.05
N LEU A 280 30.30 13.32 0.96
CA LEU A 280 30.69 14.24 2.02
C LEU A 280 31.56 13.56 3.08
N LEU A 281 31.25 12.32 3.47
CA LEU A 281 31.97 11.58 4.52
C LEU A 281 33.49 11.48 4.25
N PRO A 282 33.98 10.98 3.11
CA PRO A 282 35.42 10.93 2.84
C PRO A 282 36.05 12.32 2.72
N ARG A 283 35.30 13.35 2.30
CA ARG A 283 35.79 14.74 2.26
C ARG A 283 35.94 15.31 3.67
N ALA A 284 34.96 15.07 4.54
CA ALA A 284 34.96 15.50 5.93
C ALA A 284 36.13 14.86 6.70
N VAL A 285 36.33 13.54 6.57
CA VAL A 285 37.45 12.84 7.21
C VAL A 285 38.80 13.43 6.78
N ARG A 286 39.00 13.68 5.48
CA ARG A 286 40.25 14.31 4.98
C ARG A 286 40.44 15.74 5.47
N ALA A 287 39.37 16.54 5.52
CA ALA A 287 39.45 17.91 6.00
C ALA A 287 39.76 17.99 7.50
N LEU A 288 39.21 17.08 8.29
CA LEU A 288 39.48 16.96 9.72
C LEU A 288 40.91 16.51 10.00
N ASP A 289 41.40 15.52 9.26
CA ASP A 289 42.80 15.07 9.35
C ASP A 289 43.78 16.21 9.01
N ALA A 290 43.51 16.96 7.94
CA ALA A 290 44.30 18.14 7.57
C ALA A 290 44.26 19.26 8.63
N ALA A 291 43.20 19.33 9.44
CA ALA A 291 43.07 20.25 10.57
C ALA A 291 43.67 19.71 11.88
N GLY A 292 44.31 18.52 11.84
CA GLY A 292 44.90 17.85 13.00
C GLY A 292 43.87 17.28 13.97
N LEU A 293 42.65 16.99 13.50
CA LEU A 293 41.57 16.40 14.28
C LEU A 293 41.43 14.91 13.88
N GLN A 294 41.85 14.00 14.76
CA GLN A 294 41.71 12.57 14.49
C GLN A 294 40.26 12.12 14.68
N VAL A 295 39.70 11.54 13.61
CA VAL A 295 38.38 10.91 13.62
C VAL A 295 38.55 9.48 14.13
N ALA A 296 37.98 9.19 15.30
CA ALA A 296 38.01 7.86 15.90
C ALA A 296 37.00 6.91 15.24
N THR A 297 35.82 7.42 14.90
CA THR A 297 34.77 6.67 14.20
C THR A 297 34.10 7.53 13.14
N ALA A 298 33.71 6.91 12.03
CA ALA A 298 33.02 7.59 10.94
C ALA A 298 31.93 6.66 10.40
N THR A 299 30.67 7.06 10.56
CA THR A 299 29.51 6.28 10.14
C THR A 299 28.62 7.13 9.25
N GLY A 300 28.29 6.62 8.07
CA GLY A 300 27.22 7.15 7.23
C GLY A 300 26.03 6.21 7.28
N ILE A 301 24.85 6.73 7.61
CA ILE A 301 23.60 5.99 7.59
C ILE A 301 22.73 6.62 6.50
N PRO A 302 22.39 5.87 5.43
CA PRO A 302 21.47 6.37 4.42
C PRO A 302 20.08 6.57 5.04
N PRO A 303 19.31 7.56 4.59
CA PRO A 303 17.99 7.80 5.13
C PRO A 303 17.04 6.67 4.76
N THR A 304 15.96 6.57 5.50
CA THR A 304 14.85 5.66 5.26
C THR A 304 13.63 6.43 4.75
N LEU A 305 12.62 5.71 4.24
CA LEU A 305 11.32 6.33 3.95
C LEU A 305 10.61 6.82 5.24
N ASP A 306 11.01 6.36 6.43
CA ASP A 306 10.49 6.91 7.69
C ASP A 306 11.03 8.33 7.92
N ASP A 307 12.32 8.55 7.63
CA ASP A 307 12.95 9.87 7.74
C ASP A 307 12.33 10.86 6.77
N VAL A 308 11.98 10.39 5.56
CA VAL A 308 11.20 11.19 4.59
C VAL A 308 9.84 11.56 5.17
N PHE A 309 9.13 10.61 5.76
CA PHE A 309 7.82 10.87 6.36
C PHE A 309 7.90 11.83 7.55
N LEU A 310 8.94 11.67 8.40
CA LEU A 310 9.26 12.57 9.50
C LEU A 310 9.57 13.99 9.02
N ALA A 311 10.38 14.13 7.97
CA ALA A 311 10.71 15.44 7.40
C ALA A 311 9.48 16.16 6.85
N LEU A 312 8.53 15.43 6.26
CA LEU A 312 7.31 16.00 5.68
C LEU A 312 6.22 16.30 6.72
N THR A 313 6.11 15.48 7.77
CA THR A 313 4.95 15.53 8.69
C THR A 313 5.29 15.92 10.12
N GLY A 314 6.58 15.92 10.49
CA GLY A 314 7.06 16.15 11.87
C GLY A 314 6.86 14.98 12.83
N ARG A 315 6.44 13.81 12.34
CA ARG A 315 6.25 12.57 13.11
C ARG A 315 6.64 11.35 12.28
N THR A 316 7.03 10.26 12.93
CA THR A 316 7.34 9.00 12.21
C THR A 316 6.07 8.31 11.72
N LEU A 317 6.21 7.39 10.77
CA LEU A 317 5.07 6.62 10.25
C LEU A 317 4.45 5.73 11.34
N ARG A 318 5.27 5.23 12.26
CA ARG A 318 4.84 4.42 13.40
C ARG A 318 3.97 5.22 14.37
N GLU A 319 4.44 6.38 14.79
CA GLU A 319 3.67 7.28 15.68
C GLU A 319 2.37 7.75 15.02
N ALA A 320 2.41 8.03 13.71
CA ALA A 320 1.22 8.44 12.96
C ALA A 320 0.18 7.31 12.85
N GLY A 321 0.60 6.04 12.90
CA GLY A 321 -0.30 4.88 12.90
C GLY A 321 -0.92 4.56 14.27
N GLU A 322 -0.28 4.97 15.36
CA GLU A 322 -0.76 4.76 16.74
C GLU A 322 -1.64 5.92 17.23
N GLY A 323 -1.48 7.12 16.67
CA GLY A 323 -2.19 8.33 17.05
C GLY A 323 -3.53 8.55 16.33
N GLU A 324 -4.52 7.67 16.59
CA GLU A 324 -5.97 7.92 16.50
C GLU A 324 -6.71 6.63 16.86
N ALA A 325 -6.69 6.25 18.14
CA ALA A 325 -7.72 5.36 18.67
C ALA A 325 -9.06 6.12 18.61
N PRO A 326 -10.11 5.60 17.98
CA PRO A 326 -11.45 6.12 18.20
C PRO A 326 -11.77 5.97 19.68
N ASP A 327 -12.36 6.99 20.31
CA ASP A 327 -12.97 6.86 21.63
C ASP A 327 -13.84 5.58 21.62
N GLU A 328 -13.43 4.57 22.39
CA GLU A 328 -14.20 3.36 22.63
C GLU A 328 -15.47 3.73 23.40
N GLU A 329 -16.53 4.12 22.70
CA GLU A 329 -17.90 4.01 23.21
C GLU A 329 -18.85 3.48 22.13
N THR A 330 -19.18 2.20 22.30
CA THR A 330 -20.34 1.44 21.75
C THR A 330 -20.40 1.17 20.24
N GLU A 331 -19.81 0.04 19.84
CA GLU A 331 -20.36 -0.79 18.76
C GLU A 331 -21.25 -1.89 19.37
N THR A 332 -22.57 -1.66 19.37
CA THR A 332 -23.54 -2.76 19.34
C THR A 332 -23.99 -2.96 17.90
N GLU A 333 -23.89 -4.22 17.49
CA GLU A 333 -24.28 -4.79 16.21
C GLU A 333 -25.58 -4.21 15.63
N VAL A 334 -25.53 -3.82 14.36
CA VAL A 334 -26.73 -3.74 13.52
C VAL A 334 -26.56 -4.73 12.37
N ASP A 335 -26.92 -5.96 12.67
CA ASP A 335 -27.15 -7.01 11.71
C ASP A 335 -28.41 -6.66 10.91
N ALA A 336 -28.25 -6.27 9.65
CA ALA A 336 -29.34 -6.08 8.71
C ALA A 336 -29.55 -7.34 7.89
N ALA A 337 -30.21 -8.34 8.48
CA ALA A 337 -30.74 -9.50 7.78
C ALA A 337 -32.18 -9.81 8.25
N GLY A 338 -33.15 -9.43 7.41
CA GLY A 338 -34.34 -10.24 7.19
C GLY A 338 -35.44 -10.24 8.26
N ALA A 339 -36.14 -9.12 8.42
CA ALA A 339 -37.51 -9.15 8.92
C ALA A 339 -38.46 -9.73 7.85
N ALA A 340 -38.79 -11.02 7.96
CA ALA A 340 -40.00 -11.61 7.40
C ALA A 340 -40.30 -12.95 8.08
N SER A 341 -41.04 -12.91 9.20
CA SER A 341 -41.93 -14.00 9.65
C SER A 341 -42.38 -13.74 11.09
N ARG A 342 -43.71 -13.70 11.28
CA ARG A 342 -44.50 -13.74 12.53
C ARG A 342 -45.11 -12.40 12.96
N ALA A 343 -46.30 -12.16 12.43
CA ALA A 343 -47.43 -11.69 13.23
C ALA A 343 -48.69 -12.43 12.74
N ASP A 344 -49.59 -12.67 13.69
CA ASP A 344 -50.94 -13.22 13.55
C ASP A 344 -51.09 -14.74 13.49
N ASP A 345 -50.97 -15.37 14.66
CA ASP A 345 -51.96 -16.37 15.05
C ASP A 345 -52.19 -16.35 16.57
N THR A 346 -53.24 -15.66 16.99
CA THR A 346 -53.94 -15.92 18.25
C THR A 346 -55.44 -15.85 18.02
N SER A 347 -56.02 -17.05 17.89
CA SER A 347 -57.25 -17.50 18.52
C SER A 347 -58.53 -16.67 18.33
N ALA A 348 -59.42 -17.18 17.46
CA ALA A 348 -60.86 -17.09 17.66
C ALA A 348 -61.48 -18.49 17.47
N GLU A 349 -61.98 -19.02 18.58
CA GLU A 349 -62.70 -20.27 18.70
C GLU A 349 -64.16 -20.11 18.19
N LYS A 350 -64.68 -21.20 17.62
CA LYS A 350 -66.09 -21.67 17.61
C LYS A 350 -66.97 -21.50 16.36
N THR A 351 -67.47 -22.69 16.00
CA THR A 351 -68.82 -23.08 15.54
C THR A 351 -69.17 -23.02 14.05
N GLY A 352 -69.55 -24.17 13.50
CA GLY A 352 -70.48 -24.24 12.37
C GLY A 352 -70.33 -25.49 11.51
N ALA A 353 -71.32 -26.38 11.56
CA ALA A 353 -71.39 -27.70 10.92
C ALA A 353 -71.78 -27.68 9.42
N ASN A 354 -71.81 -28.91 8.86
CA ASN A 354 -72.35 -29.39 7.57
C ASN A 354 -71.40 -29.29 6.37
N ARG A 355 -71.16 -30.34 5.58
CA ARG A 355 -71.80 -31.65 5.45
C ARG A 355 -70.85 -32.59 4.72
#